data_AF-A0A349ZN27-F1
#
_entry.id   AF-A0A349ZN27-F1
#
_cell.length_a   1.000
_cell.length_b   1.000
_cell.length_c   1.000
_cell.angle_alpha   90.00
_cell.angle_beta   90.00
_cell.angle_gamma   90.00
#
_symmetry.space_group_name_H-M   'P 1'
#
loop_
_entity.id
_entity.type
_entity.pdbx_description
1 polymer ?
#
loop_
_entity_poly.entity_id
_entity_poly.type
_entity_poly.pdbx_seq_one_letter_code
_entity_poly.pdbx_strand_id
1 'polypeptide(L)' 'MGPLPKRRHSKSRAGKRQSQIRPPKLTLVVCKSCGAKKLPHTECPECHAYGSPAAIRAESAAKKTA' A
#
# COMPACT_ATOMS: atom_id res chain seq x y z
N MET A 1 -6.45 -32.58 20.10
CA MET A 1 -6.56 -32.80 18.64
C MET A 1 -7.84 -32.15 18.15
N GLY A 2 -7.77 -31.22 17.19
CA GLY A 2 -8.95 -30.52 16.67
C GLY A 2 -9.81 -31.39 15.75
N PRO A 3 -11.07 -31.01 15.50
CA PRO A 3 -11.94 -31.74 14.59
C PRO A 3 -11.36 -31.74 13.17
N LEU A 4 -11.10 -32.93 12.64
CA LEU A 4 -10.59 -33.12 11.30
C LEU A 4 -11.77 -33.25 10.31
N PRO A 5 -11.70 -32.65 9.11
CA PRO A 5 -12.74 -32.83 8.10
C PRO A 5 -12.92 -34.31 7.76
N LYS A 6 -14.13 -34.83 7.95
CA LYS A 6 -14.47 -36.21 7.62
C LYS A 6 -14.33 -36.53 6.13
N ARG A 7 -14.52 -35.53 5.26
CA ARG A 7 -14.44 -35.65 3.80
C ARG A 7 -13.84 -34.40 3.18
N ARG A 8 -13.24 -34.55 1.99
CA ARG A 8 -12.77 -33.43 1.17
C ARG A 8 -13.94 -32.54 0.74
N HIS A 9 -13.77 -31.23 0.79
CA HIS A 9 -14.75 -30.30 0.22
C HIS A 9 -14.77 -30.39 -1.31
N SER A 10 -15.97 -30.33 -1.89
CA SER A 10 -16.13 -30.29 -3.36
C SER A 10 -15.49 -29.03 -3.96
N LYS A 11 -15.08 -29.12 -5.23
CA LYS A 11 -14.53 -27.97 -5.98
C LYS A 11 -15.50 -26.78 -5.96
N SER A 12 -16.80 -27.05 -6.11
CA SER A 12 -17.85 -26.01 -6.05
C SER A 12 -17.90 -25.30 -4.69
N ARG A 13 -17.83 -26.04 -3.56
CA ARG A 13 -17.83 -25.44 -2.22
C ARG A 13 -16.59 -24.57 -1.99
N ALA A 14 -15.41 -25.05 -2.40
CA ALA A 14 -14.17 -24.28 -2.28
C ALA A 14 -14.22 -23.00 -3.13
N GLY A 15 -14.68 -23.10 -4.39
CA GLY A 15 -14.80 -21.95 -5.29
C GLY A 15 -15.79 -20.90 -4.78
N LYS A 16 -16.97 -21.32 -4.30
CA LYS A 16 -17.96 -20.41 -3.67
C LYS A 16 -17.41 -19.72 -2.42
N ARG A 17 -16.56 -20.40 -1.64
CA ARG A 17 -15.90 -19.78 -0.49
C ARG A 17 -14.89 -18.72 -0.94
N GLN A 18 -14.04 -19.05 -1.92
CA GLN A 18 -13.02 -18.13 -2.43
C GLN A 18 -13.63 -16.92 -3.14
N SER A 19 -14.74 -17.09 -3.86
CA SER A 19 -15.37 -15.99 -4.61
C SER A 19 -15.89 -14.86 -3.72
N GLN A 20 -16.18 -15.14 -2.45
CA GLN A 20 -16.61 -14.12 -1.48
C GLN A 20 -15.45 -13.36 -0.85
N ILE A 21 -14.23 -13.92 -0.91
CA ILE A 21 -13.03 -13.31 -0.34
C ILE A 21 -12.42 -12.41 -1.41
N ARG A 22 -12.82 -11.13 -1.43
CA ARG A 22 -12.27 -10.12 -2.34
C ARG A 22 -11.41 -9.13 -1.56
N PRO A 23 -10.16 -8.85 -2.00
CA PRO A 23 -9.37 -7.81 -1.39
C PRO A 23 -9.96 -6.42 -1.69
N PRO A 24 -9.92 -5.47 -0.74
CA PRO A 24 -10.33 -4.09 -1.01
C PRO A 24 -9.35 -3.40 -1.97
N LYS A 25 -9.85 -2.40 -2.70
CA LYS A 25 -8.99 -1.54 -3.53
C LYS A 25 -8.17 -0.63 -2.64
N LEU A 26 -6.89 -0.44 -3.00
CA LEU A 26 -6.01 0.53 -2.34
C LEU A 26 -6.46 1.96 -2.66
N THR A 27 -6.51 2.81 -1.64
CA THR A 27 -6.73 4.25 -1.81
C THR A 27 -5.41 4.91 -2.21
N LEU A 28 -5.43 5.68 -3.31
CA LEU A 28 -4.27 6.42 -3.80
C LEU A 28 -4.52 7.92 -3.64
N VAL A 29 -3.50 8.64 -3.17
CA VAL A 29 -3.54 10.08 -2.95
C VAL A 29 -2.49 10.75 -3.85
N VAL A 30 -2.79 11.97 -4.30
CA VAL A 30 -1.86 12.77 -5.11
C VAL A 30 -0.74 13.29 -4.22
N CYS A 31 0.51 13.08 -4.64
CA CYS A 31 1.68 13.62 -3.97
C CYS A 31 1.77 15.14 -4.16
N LYS A 32 1.94 15.89 -3.06
CA LYS A 32 2.05 17.36 -3.09
C LYS A 32 3.36 17.89 -3.69
N SER A 33 4.39 17.04 -3.78
CA SER A 33 5.72 17.43 -4.28
C SER A 33 5.87 17.21 -5.78
N CYS A 34 5.38 16.08 -6.32
CA CYS A 34 5.55 15.71 -7.75
C CYS A 34 4.24 15.50 -8.51
N GLY A 35 3.09 15.44 -7.85
CA GLY A 35 1.78 15.19 -8.50
C GLY A 35 1.45 13.73 -8.80
N ALA A 36 2.37 12.78 -8.57
CA ALA A 36 2.10 11.36 -8.79
C ALA A 36 1.20 10.73 -7.73
N LYS A 37 0.55 9.62 -8.09
CA LYS A 37 -0.31 8.85 -7.19
C LYS A 37 0.54 7.98 -6.26
N LYS A 38 0.35 8.13 -4.95
CA LYS A 38 1.04 7.34 -3.92
C LYS A 38 0.08 6.76 -2.90
N LEU A 39 0.54 5.77 -2.14
CA LEU A 39 -0.19 5.29 -0.97
C LEU A 39 -0.19 6.36 0.13
N PRO A 40 -1.28 6.46 0.91
CA PRO A 40 -1.31 7.34 2.07
C PRO A 40 -0.27 6.86 3.11
N HIS A 41 0.35 7.82 3.81
CA HIS A 41 1.35 7.56 4.85
C HIS A 41 2.60 6.78 4.39
N THR A 42 2.88 6.73 3.09
CA THR A 42 4.16 6.25 2.56
C THR A 42 4.92 7.35 1.83
N GLU A 43 6.23 7.14 1.69
CA GLU A 43 7.06 7.91 0.78
C GLU A 43 6.57 7.76 -0.66
N CYS A 44 6.74 8.81 -1.45
CA CYS A 44 6.45 8.73 -2.89
C CYS A 44 7.57 7.93 -3.58
N PRO A 45 7.27 6.93 -4.41
CA PRO A 45 8.30 6.16 -5.10
C PRO A 45 9.09 6.97 -6.14
N GLU A 46 8.55 8.11 -6.59
CA GLU A 46 9.21 8.94 -7.63
C GLU A 46 10.12 10.02 -7.03
N CYS A 47 9.65 10.71 -5.98
CA CYS A 47 10.37 11.84 -5.39
C CYS A 47 10.88 11.58 -3.96
N HIS A 48 10.69 10.34 -3.46
CA HIS A 48 11.12 9.88 -2.12
C HIS A 48 10.72 10.80 -0.96
N ALA A 49 9.68 11.60 -1.16
CA ALA A 49 9.25 12.59 -0.18
C ALA A 49 8.07 12.08 0.66
N TYR A 50 8.23 12.19 1.97
CA TYR A 50 7.17 12.06 2.96
C TYR A 50 6.75 13.45 3.47
N GLY A 51 5.46 13.80 3.37
CA GLY A 51 4.95 15.07 3.90
C GLY A 51 5.01 16.28 2.95
N SER A 52 5.14 17.48 3.52
CA SER A 52 5.07 18.76 2.80
C SER A 52 6.40 19.10 2.10
N PRO A 53 6.37 19.88 1.01
CA PRO A 53 7.58 20.25 0.26
C PRO A 53 8.62 21.06 1.07
N ALA A 54 8.27 21.56 2.27
CA ALA A 54 9.19 22.28 3.15
C ALA A 54 10.28 21.36 3.75
N ALA A 55 9.98 20.08 3.99
CA ALA A 55 10.94 19.13 4.55
C ALA A 55 12.14 18.90 3.61
N ILE A 56 11.90 18.82 2.30
CA ILE A 56 12.95 18.64 1.28
C ILE A 56 13.83 19.91 1.15
N ARG A 57 13.24 21.10 1.32
CA ARG A 57 13.97 22.37 1.22
C ARG A 57 14.95 22.59 2.39
N ALA A 58 14.64 22.08 3.59
CA ALA A 58 15.56 22.14 4.72
C ALA A 58 16.81 21.27 4.49
N GLU A 59 16.66 20.07 3.93
CA GLU A 59 17.79 19.16 3.66
C GLU A 59 18.67 19.63 2.50
N SER A 60 18.08 20.20 1.44
CA SER A 60 18.85 20.71 0.29
C SER A 60 19.64 21.99 0.58
N ALA A 61 19.27 22.75 1.62
CA ALA A 61 20.08 23.87 2.12
C ALA A 61 21.31 23.37 2.90
N ALA A 62 21.16 22.32 3.72
CA ALA A 62 22.26 21.74 4.49
C ALA A 62 23.31 21.02 3.62
N LYS A 63 22.90 20.44 2.49
CA LYS A 63 23.82 19.77 1.54
C LYS A 63 24.63 20.73 0.65
N LYS A 64 24.31 22.03 0.62
CA LYS A 64 25.01 23.03 -0.22
C LYS A 64 26.15 23.77 0.49
N THR A 65 26.33 23.56 1.79
CA THR A 65 27.37 24.22 2.60
C THR A 65 28.51 23.29 3.03
N ALA A 66 28.71 22.16 2.33
CA ALA A 66 29.82 21.25 2.52
C ALA A 66 30.53 21.00 1.20
#